data_AF-A0A6I2UEQ3-F1
#
_entry.id   AF-A0A6I2UEQ3-F1
#
_cell.length_a   1.000
_cell.length_b   1.000
_cell.length_c   1.000
_cell.angle_alpha   90.00
_cell.angle_beta   90.00
_cell.angle_gamma   90.00
#
_symmetry.space_group_name_H-M   'P 1'
#
loop_
_entity.id
_entity.type
_entity.pdbx_description
1 polymer ?
#
loop_
_entity_poly.entity_id
_entity_poly.type
_entity_poly.pdbx_seq_one_letter_code
_entity_poly.pdbx_strand_id
1 'polypeptide(L)'
;MKLRTLMMTMVLVLSQSVNASAPGHVYSDLSFCRPKDIIEDVKPTVRYIANVSWYTASDDECGKSDGITASGEQAVAGITVAADDLPLGTRVRINGHEYIVHDRFGGGYKGRIDIYCESKEEAFANGRQMLEVEVLE
;
A
#
# COMPACT_ATOMS: atom_id res chain seq x y z
N MET A 1 -39.94 -36.58 -30.40
CA MET A 1 -39.74 -36.38 -28.96
C MET A 1 -38.30 -36.71 -28.59
N LYS A 2 -37.72 -35.93 -27.66
CA LYS A 2 -36.33 -35.91 -27.11
C LYS A 2 -35.32 -35.12 -27.98
N LEU A 3 -35.01 -33.85 -27.63
CA LEU A 3 -34.01 -33.32 -26.65
C LEU A 3 -32.56 -33.62 -27.13
N ARG A 4 -31.55 -32.73 -27.11
CA ARG A 4 -31.32 -31.33 -26.65
C ARG A 4 -29.82 -31.04 -26.96
N THR A 5 -29.42 -29.75 -27.04
CA THR A 5 -28.10 -29.23 -26.55
C THR A 5 -26.85 -29.57 -27.43
N LEU A 6 -25.82 -28.76 -27.69
CA LEU A 6 -25.31 -27.42 -27.28
C LEU A 6 -24.37 -26.96 -28.42
N MET A 7 -24.33 -25.68 -28.75
CA MET A 7 -23.26 -25.12 -29.59
C MET A 7 -21.98 -24.95 -28.76
N MET A 8 -20.86 -25.47 -29.25
CA MET A 8 -19.53 -25.04 -28.80
C MET A 8 -18.59 -25.12 -30.00
N THR A 9 -18.24 -23.96 -30.56
CA THR A 9 -17.41 -23.83 -31.76
C THR A 9 -16.16 -23.02 -31.45
N MET A 10 -15.07 -23.39 -32.14
CA MET A 10 -13.70 -22.86 -32.22
C MET A 10 -12.69 -23.61 -31.32
N VAL A 11 -11.96 -24.63 -31.80
CA VAL A 11 -11.02 -24.74 -32.96
C VAL A 11 -9.85 -23.77 -32.77
N LEU A 12 -8.74 -24.18 -32.13
CA LEU A 12 -7.57 -24.94 -32.65
C LEU A 12 -6.58 -24.05 -33.41
N VAL A 13 -5.35 -23.91 -32.91
CA VAL A 13 -4.15 -23.89 -33.76
C VAL A 13 -3.04 -24.72 -33.11
N LEU A 14 -2.64 -25.74 -33.85
CA LEU A 14 -1.53 -26.66 -33.66
C LEU A 14 -0.18 -25.98 -33.97
N SER A 15 0.93 -26.51 -33.45
CA SER A 15 1.90 -27.27 -34.28
C SER A 15 3.34 -27.21 -33.77
N GLN A 16 3.84 -28.38 -33.36
CA GLN A 16 5.10 -29.06 -33.75
C GLN A 16 6.44 -28.30 -33.56
N SER A 17 7.30 -28.74 -32.64
CA SER A 17 8.24 -29.88 -32.74
C SER A 17 9.40 -29.64 -33.72
N VAL A 18 10.62 -29.49 -33.15
CA VAL A 18 11.87 -29.81 -33.84
C VAL A 18 12.69 -30.73 -32.95
N ASN A 19 13.08 -31.87 -33.52
CA ASN A 19 13.96 -32.89 -32.95
C ASN A 19 15.43 -32.50 -33.14
N ALA A 20 16.29 -32.72 -32.14
CA ALA A 20 17.71 -33.00 -32.38
C ALA A 20 18.33 -33.76 -31.19
N SER A 21 19.11 -34.78 -31.55
CA SER A 21 19.69 -35.85 -30.74
C SER A 21 20.98 -35.45 -30.00
N ALA A 22 21.19 -35.96 -28.77
CA ALA A 22 22.48 -36.43 -28.29
C ALA A 22 22.32 -37.42 -27.10
N PRO A 23 23.06 -38.55 -27.08
CA PRO A 23 22.90 -39.62 -26.08
C PRO A 23 23.89 -39.50 -24.92
N GLY A 24 23.47 -39.99 -23.75
CA GLY A 24 24.37 -40.63 -22.80
C GLY A 24 24.44 -40.02 -21.40
N HIS A 25 24.20 -40.91 -20.44
CA HIS A 25 24.69 -40.94 -19.06
C HIS A 25 23.87 -40.29 -17.92
N VAL A 26 23.31 -41.20 -17.10
CA VAL A 26 23.30 -41.27 -15.61
C VAL A 26 22.94 -39.95 -14.90
N TYR A 27 21.82 -39.81 -14.17
CA TYR A 27 21.51 -40.43 -12.87
C TYR A 27 19.99 -40.63 -12.72
N SER A 28 19.58 -41.82 -12.27
CA SER A 28 18.21 -42.14 -11.86
C SER A 28 17.83 -41.41 -10.57
N ASP A 29 16.57 -40.97 -10.54
CA ASP A 29 15.83 -40.41 -9.39
C ASP A 29 16.16 -38.97 -8.94
N LEU A 30 15.95 -38.03 -9.87
CA LEU A 30 15.46 -36.71 -9.49
C LEU A 30 13.94 -36.80 -9.27
N SER A 31 13.56 -37.03 -8.02
CA SER A 31 12.26 -36.59 -7.51
C SER A 31 12.09 -35.12 -7.86
N PHE A 32 11.20 -34.86 -8.82
CA PHE A 32 10.80 -33.56 -9.35
C PHE A 32 10.49 -32.61 -8.19
N CYS A 33 11.48 -31.83 -7.76
CA CYS A 33 11.26 -30.63 -6.96
C CYS A 33 10.35 -29.76 -7.81
N ARG A 34 9.05 -29.78 -7.51
CA ARG A 34 8.08 -28.82 -8.02
C ARG A 34 8.73 -27.45 -7.78
N PRO A 35 8.86 -26.58 -8.80
CA PRO A 35 9.27 -25.21 -8.53
C PRO A 35 8.28 -24.68 -7.48
N LYS A 36 8.79 -24.37 -6.29
CA LYS A 36 8.09 -23.47 -5.38
C LYS A 36 8.12 -22.14 -6.12
N ASP A 37 7.08 -21.87 -6.88
CA ASP A 37 6.78 -20.50 -7.28
C ASP A 37 6.69 -19.72 -5.97
N ILE A 38 7.74 -18.93 -5.71
CA ILE A 38 7.84 -18.03 -4.58
C ILE A 38 6.85 -16.90 -4.88
N ILE A 39 5.57 -17.15 -4.62
CA ILE A 39 4.65 -16.07 -4.32
C ILE A 39 4.99 -15.72 -2.88
N GLU A 40 5.88 -14.74 -2.70
CA GLU A 40 6.05 -14.13 -1.38
C GLU A 40 4.65 -13.75 -0.89
N ASP A 41 4.38 -14.04 0.37
CA ASP A 41 3.11 -13.77 1.04
C ASP A 41 2.82 -12.26 0.94
N VAL A 42 2.16 -11.82 -0.15
CA VAL A 42 1.83 -10.41 -0.36
C VAL A 42 0.71 -10.10 0.60
N LYS A 43 1.13 -9.68 1.78
CA LYS A 43 0.31 -9.20 2.87
C LYS A 43 -0.70 -8.18 2.34
N PRO A 44 -2.01 -8.42 2.53
CA PRO A 44 -3.04 -7.63 1.88
C PRO A 44 -3.01 -6.19 2.40
N THR A 45 -2.72 -5.25 1.51
CA THR A 45 -2.68 -3.83 1.82
C THR A 45 -4.10 -3.25 1.73
N VAL A 46 -4.56 -2.56 2.77
CA VAL A 46 -5.91 -1.96 2.80
C VAL A 46 -5.87 -0.58 2.15
N ARG A 47 -6.75 -0.32 1.19
CA ARG A 47 -6.91 0.99 0.53
C ARG A 47 -8.26 1.61 0.85
N TYR A 48 -8.28 2.89 1.17
CA TYR A 48 -9.51 3.65 1.39
C TYR A 48 -9.34 5.13 1.03
N ILE A 49 -10.45 5.82 0.80
CA ILE A 49 -10.43 7.27 0.57
C ILE A 49 -10.49 7.98 1.92
N ALA A 50 -9.50 8.82 2.20
CA ALA A 50 -9.42 9.65 3.39
C ALA A 50 -9.53 11.14 3.05
N ASN A 51 -10.01 11.92 4.01
CA ASN A 51 -9.96 13.37 3.98
C ASN A 51 -8.60 13.84 4.49
N VAL A 52 -7.73 14.20 3.56
CA VAL A 52 -6.34 14.58 3.81
C VAL A 52 -6.19 16.10 3.87
N SER A 53 -5.56 16.60 4.93
CA SER A 53 -5.12 17.99 5.08
C SER A 53 -3.63 18.07 5.39
N TRP A 54 -3.10 19.29 5.47
CA TRP A 54 -1.73 19.57 5.90
C TRP A 54 -1.77 20.50 7.11
N TYR A 55 -0.83 20.31 8.05
CA TYR A 55 -0.71 21.13 9.25
C TYR A 55 0.75 21.49 9.55
N THR A 56 0.95 22.55 10.31
CA THR A 56 2.26 23.05 10.72
C THR A 56 2.34 23.12 12.25
N ALA A 57 3.54 22.99 12.81
CA ALA A 57 3.77 23.14 14.26
C ALA A 57 4.01 24.59 14.70
N SER A 58 3.59 25.60 13.91
CA SER A 58 3.80 27.00 14.28
C SER A 58 3.21 27.31 15.66
N ASP A 59 3.93 28.12 16.45
CA ASP A 59 3.58 28.52 17.82
C ASP A 59 2.16 29.08 17.99
N ASP A 60 1.57 29.66 16.93
CA ASP A 60 0.19 30.14 16.93
C ASP A 60 -0.87 29.03 17.08
N GLU A 61 -0.54 27.78 16.73
CA GLU A 61 -1.50 26.67 16.62
C GLU A 61 -1.28 25.55 17.67
N CYS A 62 -0.06 25.43 18.22
CA CYS A 62 0.27 24.49 19.27
C CYS A 62 0.74 25.25 20.50
N GLY A 63 -0.01 25.18 21.61
CA GLY A 63 0.34 25.79 22.89
C GLY A 63 1.61 25.22 23.57
N LYS A 64 2.46 24.52 22.82
CA LYS A 64 3.77 23.98 23.20
C LYS A 64 4.68 23.97 21.96
N SER A 65 5.81 24.67 22.04
CA SER A 65 6.81 24.81 20.96
C SER A 65 7.72 23.58 20.79
N ASP A 66 7.44 22.49 21.52
CA ASP A 66 8.38 21.36 21.62
C ASP A 66 8.31 20.43 20.38
N GLY A 67 7.26 20.57 19.54
CA GLY A 67 7.08 19.75 18.33
C GLY A 67 6.87 18.26 18.60
N ILE A 68 6.50 17.89 19.83
CA ILE A 68 6.34 16.51 20.27
C ILE A 68 4.95 15.99 19.89
N THR A 69 4.93 14.97 19.06
CA THR A 69 3.72 14.25 18.61
C THR A 69 3.16 13.34 19.72
N ALA A 70 1.94 12.82 19.52
CA ALA A 70 1.33 11.85 20.45
C ALA A 70 2.17 10.58 20.69
N SER A 71 3.08 10.20 19.78
CA SER A 71 4.02 9.09 19.99
C SER A 71 5.16 9.44 20.95
N GLY A 72 5.37 10.73 21.25
CA GLY A 72 6.52 11.22 22.00
C GLY A 72 7.73 11.60 21.14
N GLU A 73 7.64 11.45 19.82
CA GLU A 73 8.69 11.83 18.86
C GLU A 73 8.47 13.23 18.29
N GLN A 74 9.53 13.84 17.76
CA GLN A 74 9.41 15.12 17.04
C GLN A 74 8.70 14.92 15.70
N ALA A 75 7.83 15.86 15.34
CA ALA A 75 7.20 15.89 14.02
C ALA A 75 8.25 16.18 12.94
N VAL A 76 8.29 15.34 11.90
CA VAL A 76 9.24 15.46 10.78
C VAL A 76 8.46 15.58 9.48
N ALA A 77 8.70 16.66 8.73
CA ALA A 77 7.98 16.89 7.48
C ALA A 77 8.33 15.82 6.46
N GLY A 78 7.32 15.39 5.69
CA GLY A 78 7.47 14.26 4.78
C GLY A 78 7.55 12.89 5.45
N ILE A 79 7.37 12.80 6.78
CA ILE A 79 7.31 11.51 7.50
C ILE A 79 6.06 11.47 8.37
N THR A 80 5.87 12.46 9.23
CA THR A 80 4.83 12.47 10.25
C THR A 80 3.45 12.74 9.69
N VAL A 81 2.47 11.93 10.09
CA VAL A 81 1.03 12.21 9.91
C VAL A 81 0.25 12.05 11.22
N ALA A 82 -0.85 12.78 11.31
CA ALA A 82 -1.86 12.64 12.36
C ALA A 82 -3.06 11.84 11.84
N ALA A 83 -3.48 10.82 12.58
CA ALA A 83 -4.70 10.03 12.33
C ALA A 83 -5.26 9.52 13.66
N ASP A 84 -6.58 9.46 13.85
CA ASP A 84 -7.17 8.92 15.08
C ASP A 84 -7.58 7.45 14.96
N ASP A 85 -7.87 7.00 13.74
CA ASP A 85 -8.41 5.67 13.41
C ASP A 85 -7.34 4.63 13.09
N LEU A 86 -6.08 5.05 12.93
CA LEU A 86 -4.93 4.16 12.70
C LEU A 86 -4.05 4.06 13.94
N PRO A 87 -3.47 2.90 14.31
CA PRO A 87 -2.49 2.80 15.38
C PRO A 87 -1.26 3.72 15.17
N LEU A 88 -0.63 4.18 16.26
CA LEU A 88 0.65 4.88 16.15
C LEU A 88 1.72 3.92 15.58
N GLY A 89 2.60 4.46 14.75
CA GLY A 89 3.62 3.70 14.00
C GLY A 89 3.12 3.08 12.69
N THR A 90 1.82 3.14 12.41
CA THR A 90 1.26 2.62 11.15
C THR A 90 1.87 3.37 9.97
N ARG A 91 2.35 2.62 8.97
CA ARG A 91 2.81 3.22 7.71
C ARG A 91 1.67 3.35 6.71
N VAL A 92 1.56 4.52 6.11
CA VAL A 92 0.56 4.80 5.07
C VAL A 92 1.24 5.36 3.82
N ARG A 93 0.71 5.03 2.65
CA ARG A 93 1.15 5.59 1.38
C ARG A 93 0.04 6.46 0.80
N ILE A 94 0.39 7.70 0.47
CA ILE A 94 -0.52 8.71 -0.09
C ILE A 94 0.20 9.30 -1.30
N ASN A 95 -0.43 9.26 -2.48
CA ASN A 95 0.17 9.73 -3.75
C ASN A 95 1.58 9.16 -4.05
N GLY A 96 1.85 7.93 -3.63
CA GLY A 96 3.16 7.28 -3.82
C GLY A 96 4.22 7.64 -2.77
N HIS A 97 3.93 8.54 -1.84
CA HIS A 97 4.82 8.90 -0.73
C HIS A 97 4.42 8.14 0.55
N GLU A 98 5.40 7.62 1.28
CA GLU A 98 5.19 6.89 2.53
C GLU A 98 5.32 7.81 3.74
N TYR A 99 4.37 7.67 4.66
CA TYR A 99 4.27 8.42 5.90
C TYR A 99 4.05 7.47 7.08
N ILE A 100 4.28 7.97 8.29
CA ILE A 100 4.13 7.22 9.54
C ILE A 100 3.21 7.99 10.49
N VAL A 101 2.23 7.28 11.05
CA VAL A 101 1.27 7.84 12.01
C VAL A 101 1.96 8.03 13.35
N HIS A 102 2.48 9.23 13.63
CA HIS A 102 3.09 9.57 14.92
C HIS A 102 2.17 10.43 15.79
N ASP A 103 1.13 11.02 15.21
CA ASP A 103 0.34 12.03 15.89
C ASP A 103 -1.17 11.73 15.91
N ARG A 104 -1.90 12.47 16.75
CA ARG A 104 -3.34 12.34 16.97
C ARG A 104 -4.05 13.69 16.87
N PHE A 105 -5.31 13.67 16.43
CA PHE A 105 -6.19 14.83 16.54
C PHE A 105 -6.80 14.95 17.93
N GLY A 106 -7.07 13.80 18.58
CA GLY A 106 -7.72 13.74 19.88
C GLY A 106 -9.25 13.88 19.83
N GLY A 107 -9.87 13.77 18.66
CA GLY A 107 -11.33 13.89 18.47
C GLY A 107 -12.06 12.58 18.16
N GLY A 108 -11.33 11.49 17.90
CA GLY A 108 -11.89 10.20 17.50
C GLY A 108 -12.38 10.18 16.04
N TYR A 109 -11.75 10.95 15.16
CA TYR A 109 -12.14 11.05 13.75
C TYR A 109 -11.85 9.74 12.99
N LYS A 110 -12.67 9.45 11.98
CA LYS A 110 -12.48 8.31 11.06
C LYS A 110 -12.28 8.81 9.63
N GLY A 111 -11.34 8.21 8.91
CA GLY A 111 -11.02 8.58 7.54
C GLY A 111 -10.45 9.99 7.40
N ARG A 112 -9.72 10.47 8.41
CA ARG A 112 -9.07 11.79 8.40
C ARG A 112 -7.58 11.63 8.65
N ILE A 113 -6.76 12.28 7.82
CA ILE A 113 -5.30 12.32 7.95
C ILE A 113 -4.82 13.75 7.77
N ASP A 114 -3.94 14.24 8.63
CA ASP A 114 -3.30 15.54 8.48
C ASP A 114 -1.78 15.32 8.37
N ILE A 115 -1.20 15.75 7.26
CA ILE A 115 0.22 15.60 6.95
C ILE A 115 1.00 16.76 7.54
N TYR A 116 2.06 16.45 8.29
CA TYR A 116 2.91 17.48 8.86
C TYR A 116 3.81 18.11 7.78
N CYS A 117 3.86 19.43 7.76
CA CYS A 117 4.73 20.23 6.90
C CYS A 117 5.39 21.38 7.68
N GLU A 118 6.52 21.87 7.18
CA GLU A 118 7.32 22.89 7.88
C GLU A 118 6.74 24.30 7.71
N SER A 119 6.00 24.56 6.63
CA SER A 119 5.55 25.90 6.24
C SER A 119 4.05 25.99 6.04
N LYS A 120 3.45 27.12 6.45
CA LYS A 120 2.01 27.36 6.27
C LYS A 120 1.66 27.51 4.79
N GLU A 121 2.58 28.07 4.01
CA GLU A 121 2.46 28.25 2.57
C GLU A 121 2.27 26.90 1.86
N GLU A 122 3.04 25.88 2.25
CA GLU A 122 2.87 24.52 1.72
C GLU A 122 1.52 23.92 2.12
N ALA A 123 1.09 24.11 3.37
CA ALA A 123 -0.21 23.64 3.82
C ALA A 123 -1.36 24.25 3.00
N PHE A 124 -1.31 25.57 2.76
CA PHE A 124 -2.31 26.28 1.96
C PHE A 124 -2.27 25.90 0.48
N ALA A 125 -1.07 25.66 -0.07
CA ALA A 125 -0.93 25.26 -1.47
C ALA A 125 -1.53 23.87 -1.75
N ASN A 126 -1.36 22.92 -0.83
CA ASN A 126 -1.94 21.58 -0.96
C ASN A 126 -3.45 21.57 -0.64
N GLY A 127 -3.87 22.35 0.37
CA GLY A 127 -5.27 22.46 0.77
C GLY A 127 -5.85 21.16 1.32
N ARG A 128 -7.18 21.04 1.38
CA ARG A 128 -7.86 19.83 1.87
C ARG A 128 -8.41 19.02 0.72
N GLN A 129 -8.11 17.73 0.67
CA GLN A 129 -8.42 16.87 -0.48
C GLN A 129 -8.87 15.47 -0.06
N MET A 130 -9.68 14.82 -0.90
CA MET A 130 -10.03 13.42 -0.73
C MET A 130 -9.03 12.57 -1.52
N LEU A 131 -8.14 11.86 -0.83
CA LEU A 131 -7.06 11.09 -1.44
C LEU A 131 -7.19 9.61 -1.10
N GLU A 132 -6.71 8.75 -2.00
CA GLU A 132 -6.54 7.33 -1.69
C GLU A 132 -5.35 7.14 -0.75
N VAL A 133 -5.58 6.36 0.30
CA VAL A 133 -4.61 6.01 1.31
C VAL A 133 -4.47 4.51 1.36
N GLU A 134 -3.23 4.05 1.26
CA GLU A 134 -2.84 2.64 1.32
C GLU A 134 -2.14 2.37 2.67
N VAL A 135 -2.67 1.44 3.46
CA VAL A 135 -2.11 1.09 4.79
C VAL A 135 -1.14 -0.08 4.68
N LEU A 136 0.13 0.15 4.94
CA LEU A 136 1.25 -0.78 4.70
C LEU A 136 1.62 -1.67 5.90
N GLU A 137 1.11 -1.35 7.09
CA GLU A 137 1.55 -1.81 8.43
C GLU A 137 2.79 -1.11 8.97
#